data_AF-A0A8X8AXD2-F1
#
_entry.id   AF-A0A8X8AXD2-F1
#
_cell.length_a   1.000
_cell.length_b   1.000
_cell.length_c   1.000
_cell.angle_alpha   90.00
_cell.angle_beta   90.00
_cell.angle_gamma   90.00
#
_symmetry.space_group_name_H-M   'P 1'
#
loop_
_entity.id
_entity.type
_entity.pdbx_description
1 polymer ?
#
loop_
_entity_poly.entity_id
_entity_poly.type
_entity_poly.pdbx_seq_one_letter_code
_entity_poly.pdbx_strand_id
1 'polypeptide(L)'
;MIDSMSSSTAGVTVIWNFQYAWIPEGYDLRTLKASIETSLKRCNPEFFIQGKLLAVGHATGDKHQTITTLPDDFEISPVRPDNIRTPDPEDQTALLLVMKLSMKVLAKAANILVISGNYDLMGAINGWRQRDIFMMLALPESSSSPDFYHFANVNWLWASDDPESAAAAMVNGGGPIPPVPRVRG
;
A
#
# COMPACT_ATOMS: atom_id res chain seq x y z
N MET A 1 13.54 -19.47 -33.92
CA MET A 1 13.36 -18.10 -33.42
C MET A 1 12.91 -18.23 -31.98
N ILE A 2 13.77 -17.82 -31.06
CA ILE A 2 13.45 -17.81 -29.62
C ILE A 2 12.69 -16.50 -29.42
N ASP A 3 11.39 -16.59 -29.14
CA ASP A 3 10.61 -15.43 -28.71
C ASP A 3 11.33 -14.79 -27.52
N SER A 4 11.84 -13.57 -27.71
CA SER A 4 12.29 -12.76 -26.60
C SER A 4 11.04 -12.40 -25.78
N MET A 5 10.73 -13.21 -24.77
CA MET A 5 9.82 -12.79 -23.71
C MET A 5 10.43 -11.55 -23.08
N SER A 6 9.93 -10.37 -23.46
CA SER A 6 10.12 -9.18 -22.66
C SER A 6 9.60 -9.51 -21.26
N SER A 7 10.52 -9.73 -20.31
CA SER A 7 10.21 -9.65 -18.88
C SER A 7 9.70 -8.22 -18.67
N SER A 8 8.38 -8.07 -18.78
CA SER A 8 7.69 -6.85 -18.39
C SER A 8 7.75 -6.86 -16.87
N THR A 9 8.83 -6.33 -16.32
CA THR A 9 8.95 -6.09 -14.88
C THR A 9 7.69 -5.35 -14.42
N ALA A 10 7.03 -5.89 -13.40
CA ALA A 10 5.69 -5.46 -13.02
C ALA A 10 5.79 -4.47 -11.85
N GLY A 11 6.00 -3.19 -12.18
CA GLY A 11 6.11 -2.13 -11.19
C GLY A 11 4.85 -2.02 -10.32
N VAL A 12 5.07 -1.86 -9.02
CA VAL A 12 4.01 -1.72 -8.01
C VAL A 12 4.12 -0.35 -7.36
N THR A 13 3.05 0.43 -7.43
CA THR A 13 2.95 1.65 -6.61
C THR A 13 2.54 1.28 -5.20
N VAL A 14 3.30 1.72 -4.19
CA VAL A 14 2.99 1.48 -2.78
C VAL A 14 2.56 2.77 -2.11
N ILE A 15 1.40 2.73 -1.45
CA ILE A 15 0.83 3.83 -0.67
C ILE A 15 0.63 3.36 0.76
N TRP A 16 1.33 3.97 1.70
CA TRP A 16 1.30 3.63 3.12
C TRP A 16 0.58 4.71 3.92
N ASN A 17 -0.53 4.34 4.54
CA ASN A 17 -1.22 5.16 5.53
C ASN A 17 -0.57 4.95 6.90
N PHE A 18 0.43 5.77 7.23
CA PHE A 18 1.16 5.62 8.49
C PHE A 18 0.33 6.02 9.72
N GLN A 19 -0.82 6.67 9.54
CA GLN A 19 -1.74 6.97 10.64
C GLN A 19 -2.45 5.70 11.12
N TYR A 20 -2.97 4.90 10.18
CA TYR A 20 -3.79 3.71 10.45
C TYR A 20 -3.05 2.39 10.35
N ALA A 21 -1.84 2.37 9.79
CA ALA A 21 -1.03 1.16 9.65
C ALA A 21 0.42 1.43 10.07
N TRP A 22 0.59 1.99 11.27
CA TRP A 22 1.92 2.27 11.82
C TRP A 22 2.70 0.98 12.07
N ILE A 23 4.03 1.07 12.03
CA ILE A 23 4.91 -0.04 12.40
C ILE A 23 5.33 0.15 13.86
N PRO A 24 5.19 -0.88 14.71
CA PRO A 24 5.52 -0.82 16.13
C PRO A 24 6.95 -0.38 16.45
N GLU A 25 7.16 0.00 17.71
CA GLU A 25 8.46 0.33 18.26
C GLU A 25 9.45 -0.84 18.13
N GLY A 26 10.69 -0.52 17.77
CA GLY A 26 11.77 -1.51 17.61
C GLY A 26 12.09 -1.89 16.16
N TYR A 27 11.24 -1.55 15.19
CA TYR A 27 11.53 -1.75 13.77
C TYR A 27 12.36 -0.61 13.17
N ASP A 28 13.43 -0.95 12.44
CA ASP A 28 14.13 0.03 11.62
C ASP A 28 13.35 0.34 10.35
N LEU A 29 12.57 1.44 10.39
CA LEU A 29 11.79 1.95 9.27
C LEU A 29 12.61 2.17 7.98
N ARG A 30 13.94 2.32 8.07
CA ARG A 30 14.82 2.42 6.88
C ARG A 30 14.80 1.16 6.04
N THR A 31 14.49 0.01 6.66
CA THR A 31 14.40 -1.29 6.00
C THR A 31 13.02 -1.60 5.43
N LEU A 32 12.03 -0.72 5.66
CA LEU A 32 10.63 -0.98 5.31
C LEU A 32 10.41 -1.24 3.82
N LYS A 33 10.99 -0.39 2.96
CA LYS A 33 10.84 -0.52 1.51
C LYS A 33 11.37 -1.87 1.02
N ALA A 34 12.56 -2.27 1.47
CA ALA A 34 13.16 -3.55 1.12
C ALA A 34 12.33 -4.74 1.61
N SER A 35 11.73 -4.60 2.79
CA SER A 35 10.87 -5.62 3.38
C SER A 35 9.57 -5.79 2.57
N ILE A 36 8.88 -4.70 2.24
CA ILE A 36 7.68 -4.72 1.37
C ILE A 36 8.00 -5.33 0.00
N GLU A 37 9.14 -4.96 -0.60
CA GLU A 37 9.54 -5.52 -1.89
C GLU A 37 9.80 -7.03 -1.82
N THR A 38 10.40 -7.50 -0.72
CA THR A 38 10.60 -8.93 -0.47
C THR A 38 9.27 -9.67 -0.39
N SER A 39 8.25 -9.09 0.24
CA SER A 39 6.90 -9.66 0.30
C SER A 39 6.21 -9.67 -1.06
N LEU A 40 6.33 -8.59 -1.82
CA LEU A 40 5.80 -8.50 -3.18
C LEU A 40 6.36 -9.61 -4.07
N LYS A 41 7.67 -9.90 -3.97
CA LYS A 41 8.34 -10.97 -4.71
C LYS A 41 7.83 -12.37 -4.38
N ARG A 42 7.27 -12.59 -3.19
CA ARG A 42 6.62 -13.86 -2.84
C ARG A 42 5.29 -14.04 -3.56
N CYS A 43 4.61 -12.94 -3.87
CA CYS A 43 3.39 -12.96 -4.67
C CYS A 43 3.67 -13.07 -6.17
N ASN A 44 4.67 -12.33 -6.66
CA ASN A 44 5.15 -12.41 -8.02
C ASN A 44 6.63 -12.02 -8.05
N PRO A 45 7.57 -12.91 -8.44
CA PRO A 45 9.00 -12.62 -8.48
C PRO A 45 9.39 -11.41 -9.34
N GLU A 46 8.56 -11.02 -10.30
CA GLU A 46 8.78 -9.87 -11.20
C GLU A 46 8.31 -8.54 -10.58
N PHE A 47 7.69 -8.54 -9.40
CA PHE A 47 7.27 -7.32 -8.72
C PHE A 47 8.46 -6.56 -8.13
N PHE A 48 8.41 -5.25 -8.29
CA PHE A 48 9.32 -4.30 -7.65
C PHE A 48 8.56 -3.03 -7.30
N ILE A 49 9.03 -2.29 -6.29
CA ILE A 49 8.41 -1.02 -5.92
C ILE A 49 8.78 0.03 -6.98
N GLN A 50 7.77 0.59 -7.65
CA GLN A 50 7.96 1.61 -8.66
C GLN A 50 8.19 2.97 -8.01
N GLY A 51 9.43 3.45 -8.03
CA GLY A 51 9.80 4.76 -7.49
C GLY A 51 9.89 4.78 -5.96
N LYS A 52 9.31 5.81 -5.35
CA LYS A 52 9.30 6.02 -3.89
C LYS A 52 8.04 5.43 -3.26
N LEU A 53 8.16 5.00 -2.01
CA LEU A 53 7.01 4.62 -1.20
C LEU A 53 6.26 5.88 -0.76
N LEU A 54 4.97 5.98 -1.09
CA LEU A 54 4.17 7.14 -0.74
C LEU A 54 3.67 7.04 0.70
N ALA A 55 4.24 7.82 1.61
CA ALA A 55 3.83 7.85 3.02
C ALA A 55 2.79 8.96 3.23
N VAL A 56 1.59 8.59 3.67
CA VAL A 56 0.44 9.49 3.82
C VAL A 56 -0.11 9.42 5.24
N GLY A 57 -0.38 10.57 5.83
CA GLY A 57 -0.87 10.72 7.20
C GLY A 57 -0.63 12.14 7.69
N HIS A 58 -0.88 12.39 8.97
CA HIS A 58 -0.87 13.76 9.52
C HIS A 58 0.51 14.42 9.46
N ALA A 59 0.51 15.74 9.27
CA ALA A 59 1.71 16.60 9.24
C ALA A 59 2.31 16.90 10.64
N THR A 60 1.83 16.22 11.69
CA THR A 60 2.12 16.55 13.08
C THR A 60 2.25 15.28 13.93
N GLY A 61 2.86 15.42 15.10
CA GLY A 61 3.03 14.34 16.07
C GLY A 61 4.25 13.45 15.80
N ASP A 62 4.50 12.51 16.71
CA ASP A 62 5.73 11.72 16.75
C ASP A 62 5.93 10.89 15.48
N LYS A 63 4.85 10.26 14.98
CA LYS A 63 4.88 9.49 13.72
C LYS A 63 5.37 10.32 12.55
N HIS A 64 4.88 11.57 12.41
CA HIS A 64 5.32 12.49 11.37
C HIS A 64 6.81 12.83 11.52
N GLN A 65 7.23 13.16 12.74
CA GLN A 65 8.63 13.48 13.00
C GLN A 65 9.53 12.29 12.66
N THR A 66 9.15 11.07 13.03
CA THR A 66 9.92 9.87 12.69
C THR A 66 10.07 9.69 11.18
N ILE A 67 8.98 9.79 10.40
CA ILE A 67 9.07 9.57 8.95
C ILE A 67 9.87 10.64 8.22
N THR A 68 9.94 11.88 8.74
CA THR A 68 10.76 12.94 8.12
C THR A 68 12.25 12.67 8.16
N THR A 69 12.70 11.71 8.98
CA THR A 69 14.10 11.27 9.06
C THR A 69 14.45 10.10 8.14
N LEU A 70 13.47 9.60 7.38
CA LEU A 70 13.67 8.46 6.49
C LEU A 70 14.50 8.82 5.25
N PRO A 71 15.17 7.82 4.63
CA PRO A 71 15.94 8.02 3.41
C PRO A 71 15.05 8.50 2.24
N ASP A 72 15.69 8.93 1.15
CA ASP A 72 15.00 9.47 -0.05
C ASP A 72 14.13 8.44 -0.80
N ASP A 73 14.03 7.23 -0.28
CA ASP A 73 13.16 6.15 -0.74
C ASP A 73 11.66 6.40 -0.46
N PHE A 74 11.34 7.43 0.32
CA PHE A 74 9.99 7.78 0.74
C PHE A 74 9.57 9.13 0.16
N GLU A 75 8.36 9.20 -0.38
CA GLU A 75 7.69 10.46 -0.71
C GLU A 75 6.63 10.73 0.36
N ILE A 76 6.91 11.69 1.24
CA ILE A 76 6.01 12.06 2.32
C ILE A 76 4.96 13.01 1.78
N SER A 77 3.70 12.70 2.03
CA SER A 77 2.56 13.54 1.67
C SER A 77 1.73 13.82 2.92
N PRO A 78 2.17 14.81 3.70
CA PRO A 78 1.57 15.09 4.98
C PRO A 78 0.23 15.80 4.80
N VAL A 79 -0.80 15.31 5.47
CA VAL A 79 -2.12 15.93 5.57
C VAL A 79 -2.00 17.05 6.59
N ARG A 80 -2.15 18.29 6.14
CA ARG A 80 -2.28 19.43 7.04
C ARG A 80 -3.75 19.56 7.44
N PRO A 81 -4.05 19.84 8.71
CA PRO A 81 -5.40 20.22 9.08
C PRO A 81 -5.75 21.50 8.32
N ASP A 82 -6.61 21.40 7.31
CA ASP A 82 -7.12 22.57 6.61
C ASP A 82 -8.14 23.26 7.53
N ASN A 83 -8.02 24.59 7.68
CA ASN A 83 -8.94 25.43 8.47
C ASN A 83 -10.36 25.52 7.86
N ILE A 84 -10.67 24.75 6.82
CA ILE A 84 -11.86 24.90 5.99
C ILE A 84 -12.56 23.54 5.84
N ARG A 85 -13.56 23.32 6.70
CA ARG A 85 -14.81 22.58 6.41
C ARG A 85 -14.74 21.09 6.02
N THR A 86 -13.64 20.38 6.20
CA THR A 86 -13.68 18.92 6.36
C THR A 86 -13.62 18.57 7.85
N PRO A 87 -14.64 17.91 8.41
CA PRO A 87 -14.58 17.41 9.78
C PRO A 87 -13.54 16.28 9.82
N ASP A 88 -12.84 16.17 10.94
CA ASP A 88 -11.85 15.15 11.26
C ASP A 88 -10.57 15.07 10.38
N PRO A 89 -9.37 15.27 10.95
CA PRO A 89 -8.09 14.92 10.32
C PRO A 89 -8.01 13.48 9.76
N GLU A 90 -8.81 12.56 10.28
CA GLU A 90 -8.95 11.18 9.79
C GLU A 90 -9.60 11.13 8.40
N ASP A 91 -10.72 11.82 8.20
CA ASP A 91 -11.43 11.93 6.91
C ASP A 91 -10.54 12.59 5.85
N GLN A 92 -9.73 13.58 6.25
CA GLN A 92 -8.75 14.22 5.35
C GLN A 92 -7.67 13.24 4.87
N THR A 93 -7.25 12.31 5.73
CA THR A 93 -6.28 11.27 5.38
C THR A 93 -6.89 10.27 4.40
N ALA A 94 -8.13 9.84 4.64
CA ALA A 94 -8.86 8.99 3.72
C ALA A 94 -9.02 9.66 2.34
N LEU A 95 -9.43 10.93 2.31
CA LEU A 95 -9.58 11.71 1.08
C LEU A 95 -8.27 11.83 0.29
N LEU A 96 -7.16 12.16 0.96
CA LEU A 96 -5.86 12.29 0.29
C LEU A 96 -5.38 10.94 -0.28
N LEU A 97 -5.63 9.85 0.44
CA LEU A 97 -5.34 8.50 -0.04
C LEU A 97 -6.15 8.15 -1.29
N VAL A 98 -7.46 8.44 -1.30
CA VAL A 98 -8.31 8.25 -2.49
C VAL A 98 -7.83 9.11 -3.65
N MET A 99 -7.42 10.37 -3.41
CA MET A 99 -6.87 11.25 -4.45
C MET A 99 -5.57 10.69 -5.03
N LYS A 100 -4.63 10.27 -4.19
CA LYS A 100 -3.37 9.67 -4.65
C LYS A 100 -3.60 8.37 -5.41
N LEU A 101 -4.49 7.52 -4.92
CA LEU A 101 -4.90 6.32 -5.61
C LEU A 101 -5.44 6.66 -6.99
N SER A 102 -6.38 7.60 -7.08
CA SER A 102 -6.98 8.07 -8.34
C SER A 102 -5.93 8.63 -9.31
N MET A 103 -4.97 9.42 -8.82
CA MET A 103 -3.87 9.94 -9.65
C MET A 103 -2.98 8.83 -10.21
N LYS A 104 -2.71 7.78 -9.43
CA LYS A 104 -1.91 6.64 -9.87
C LYS A 104 -2.66 5.77 -10.87
N VAL A 105 -3.96 5.59 -10.66
CA VAL A 105 -4.84 4.96 -11.65
C VAL A 105 -4.85 5.75 -12.96
N LEU A 106 -5.02 7.07 -12.92
CA LEU A 106 -5.00 7.93 -14.11
C LEU A 106 -3.63 7.89 -14.82
N ALA A 107 -2.54 7.75 -14.06
CA ALA A 107 -1.20 7.53 -14.59
C ALA A 107 -0.96 6.11 -15.14
N LYS A 108 -2.01 5.28 -15.23
CA LYS A 108 -1.99 3.89 -15.72
C LYS A 108 -1.08 2.96 -14.90
N ALA A 109 -0.96 3.20 -13.59
CA ALA A 109 -0.35 2.20 -12.71
C ALA A 109 -1.21 0.94 -12.72
N ALA A 110 -0.62 -0.18 -13.16
CA ALA A 110 -1.33 -1.45 -13.29
C ALA A 110 -1.44 -2.21 -11.96
N ASN A 111 -0.47 -2.04 -11.07
CA ASN A 111 -0.39 -2.72 -9.78
C ASN A 111 -0.23 -1.71 -8.66
N ILE A 112 -1.14 -1.74 -7.68
CA ILE A 112 -1.13 -0.78 -6.57
C ILE A 112 -1.32 -1.53 -5.26
N LEU A 113 -0.39 -1.32 -4.31
CA LEU A 113 -0.50 -1.78 -2.93
C LEU A 113 -0.90 -0.59 -2.05
N VAL A 114 -2.03 -0.73 -1.35
CA VAL A 114 -2.46 0.18 -0.29
C VAL A 114 -2.23 -0.50 1.06
N ILE A 115 -1.52 0.16 1.97
CA ILE A 115 -1.29 -0.32 3.34
C ILE A 115 -2.08 0.59 4.28
N SER A 116 -3.25 0.14 4.75
CA SER A 116 -4.13 0.95 5.59
C SER A 116 -5.21 0.13 6.28
N GLY A 117 -5.47 0.43 7.57
CA GLY A 117 -6.66 -0.05 8.28
C GLY A 117 -7.87 0.90 8.19
N ASN A 118 -7.81 1.95 7.37
CA ASN A 118 -8.92 2.90 7.26
C ASN A 118 -10.04 2.33 6.36
N TYR A 119 -11.23 2.17 6.93
CA TYR A 119 -12.38 1.54 6.26
C TYR A 119 -12.95 2.37 5.10
N ASP A 120 -12.85 3.69 5.14
CA ASP A 120 -13.42 4.57 4.12
C ASP A 120 -12.74 4.42 2.75
N LEU A 121 -11.56 3.79 2.72
CA LEU A 121 -10.82 3.49 1.49
C LEU A 121 -11.36 2.27 0.74
N MET A 122 -12.06 1.36 1.43
CA MET A 122 -12.40 0.05 0.89
C MET A 122 -13.31 0.15 -0.35
N GLY A 123 -14.28 1.06 -0.32
CA GLY A 123 -15.16 1.31 -1.46
C GLY A 123 -14.41 1.80 -2.70
N ALA A 124 -13.43 2.69 -2.51
CA ALA A 124 -12.58 3.16 -3.60
C ALA A 124 -11.71 2.03 -4.17
N ILE A 125 -11.03 1.26 -3.30
CA ILE A 125 -10.18 0.14 -3.70
C ILE A 125 -10.97 -0.87 -4.56
N ASN A 126 -12.17 -1.24 -4.12
CA ASN A 126 -13.05 -2.14 -4.88
C ASN A 126 -13.45 -1.57 -6.24
N GLY A 127 -13.84 -0.29 -6.28
CA GLY A 127 -14.19 0.37 -7.52
C GLY A 127 -13.05 0.38 -8.55
N TRP A 128 -11.80 0.49 -8.09
CA TRP A 128 -10.61 0.43 -8.96
C TRP A 128 -10.24 -0.98 -9.38
N ARG A 129 -10.35 -1.96 -8.48
CA ARG A 129 -10.19 -3.38 -8.81
C ARG A 129 -11.10 -3.79 -9.97
N GLN A 130 -12.33 -3.29 -9.99
CA GLN A 130 -13.31 -3.58 -11.06
C GLN A 130 -12.94 -2.95 -12.42
N ARG A 131 -11.91 -2.12 -12.49
CA ARG A 131 -11.42 -1.43 -13.71
C ARG A 131 -10.10 -2.01 -14.21
N ASP A 132 -9.88 -3.30 -14.03
CA ASP A 132 -8.68 -4.05 -14.45
C ASP A 132 -7.36 -3.58 -13.81
N ILE A 133 -7.42 -3.02 -12.61
CA ILE A 133 -6.25 -2.64 -11.81
C ILE A 133 -5.98 -3.74 -10.79
N PHE A 134 -4.74 -4.20 -10.72
CA PHE A 134 -4.33 -5.18 -9.72
C PHE A 134 -4.13 -4.50 -8.37
N MET A 135 -5.21 -4.44 -7.60
CA MET A 135 -5.26 -3.84 -6.28
C MET A 135 -4.81 -4.85 -5.23
N MET A 136 -3.84 -4.46 -4.43
CA MET A 136 -3.36 -5.19 -3.26
C MET A 136 -3.63 -4.34 -2.02
N LEU A 137 -4.04 -5.00 -0.94
CA LEU A 137 -4.36 -4.33 0.32
C LEU A 137 -3.62 -5.01 1.47
N ALA A 138 -2.87 -4.26 2.26
CA ALA A 138 -2.32 -4.73 3.53
C ALA A 138 -3.06 -4.06 4.70
N LEU A 139 -3.63 -4.87 5.58
CA LEU A 139 -4.47 -4.47 6.70
C LEU A 139 -3.77 -4.76 8.03
N PRO A 140 -3.71 -3.81 8.98
CA PRO A 140 -3.29 -4.10 10.35
C PRO A 140 -4.11 -5.27 10.91
N GLU A 141 -3.46 -6.16 11.67
CA GLU A 141 -4.14 -7.32 12.27
C GLU A 141 -5.34 -6.90 13.14
N SER A 142 -5.18 -5.83 13.93
CA SER A 142 -6.24 -5.22 14.75
C SER A 142 -7.44 -4.69 13.97
N SER A 143 -7.25 -4.43 12.67
CA SER A 143 -8.28 -3.91 11.76
C SER A 143 -8.65 -4.94 10.68
N SER A 144 -8.19 -6.20 10.81
CA SER A 144 -8.48 -7.24 9.84
C SER A 144 -9.84 -7.87 10.12
N SER A 145 -10.79 -7.67 9.20
CA SER A 145 -12.05 -8.42 9.16
C SER A 145 -12.09 -9.28 7.91
N PRO A 146 -12.60 -10.53 7.96
CA PRO A 146 -12.86 -11.33 6.77
C PRO A 146 -13.69 -10.60 5.71
N ASP A 147 -14.54 -9.67 6.14
CA ASP A 147 -15.34 -8.83 5.26
C ASP A 147 -14.50 -7.95 4.35
N PHE A 148 -13.21 -7.73 4.63
CA PHE A 148 -12.37 -6.84 3.81
C PHE A 148 -11.68 -7.56 2.65
N TYR A 149 -11.62 -8.89 2.69
CA TYR A 149 -10.85 -9.68 1.72
C TYR A 149 -11.41 -9.64 0.30
N HIS A 150 -12.66 -9.21 0.10
CA HIS A 150 -13.25 -9.11 -1.22
C HIS A 150 -13.00 -7.76 -1.92
N PHE A 151 -12.42 -6.76 -1.24
CA PHE A 151 -12.21 -5.44 -1.84
C PHE A 151 -10.99 -5.35 -2.75
N ALA A 152 -9.96 -6.17 -2.53
CA ALA A 152 -8.72 -6.21 -3.31
C ALA A 152 -8.52 -7.56 -4.03
N ASN A 153 -7.58 -7.62 -4.98
CA ASN A 153 -7.18 -8.87 -5.64
C ASN A 153 -6.37 -9.78 -4.71
N VAL A 154 -5.54 -9.16 -3.86
CA VAL A 154 -4.72 -9.83 -2.84
C VAL A 154 -4.82 -9.02 -1.57
N ASN A 155 -5.02 -9.70 -0.44
CA ASN A 155 -5.05 -9.08 0.86
C ASN A 155 -3.95 -9.66 1.75
N TRP A 156 -3.27 -8.82 2.48
CA TRP A 156 -2.19 -9.19 3.38
C TRP A 156 -2.49 -8.72 4.80
N LEU A 157 -2.10 -9.54 5.76
CA LEU A 157 -2.02 -9.11 7.14
C LEU A 157 -0.73 -8.32 7.34
N TRP A 158 -0.90 -7.14 7.91
CA TRP A 158 0.15 -6.26 8.41
C TRP A 158 0.26 -6.52 9.91
N ALA A 159 0.91 -7.64 10.25
CA ALA A 159 1.08 -8.08 11.63
C ALA A 159 2.15 -7.23 12.35
N SER A 160 1.89 -6.91 13.61
CA SER A 160 2.64 -5.96 14.44
C SER A 160 3.51 -6.60 15.53
N ASP A 161 3.80 -7.89 15.47
CA ASP A 161 4.29 -8.57 16.69
C ASP A 161 5.72 -9.12 16.52
N ASP A 162 6.24 -9.18 15.29
CA ASP A 162 7.62 -9.51 14.99
C ASP A 162 8.10 -8.81 13.69
N PRO A 163 9.22 -8.08 13.73
CA PRO A 163 9.77 -7.36 12.57
C PRO A 163 10.27 -8.25 11.42
N GLU A 164 10.67 -9.50 11.67
CA GLU A 164 10.96 -10.46 10.58
C GLU A 164 9.66 -10.98 9.94
N SER A 165 8.57 -11.06 10.72
CA SER A 165 7.27 -11.57 10.29
C SER A 165 6.35 -10.52 9.65
N ALA A 166 6.42 -9.22 9.95
CA ALA A 166 5.45 -8.23 9.40
C ALA A 166 5.44 -8.15 7.86
N ALA A 167 6.62 -8.30 7.24
CA ALA A 167 6.77 -8.44 5.80
C ALA A 167 6.75 -9.92 5.36
N ALA A 168 7.31 -10.85 6.16
CA ALA A 168 7.33 -12.26 5.80
C ALA A 168 5.97 -12.99 5.95
N ALA A 169 5.04 -12.43 6.70
CA ALA A 169 3.71 -12.96 6.99
C ALA A 169 2.60 -12.28 6.19
N MET A 170 2.97 -11.56 5.12
CA MET A 170 2.04 -11.18 4.05
C MET A 170 1.55 -12.45 3.33
N VAL A 171 0.69 -13.20 4.02
CA VAL A 171 -0.03 -14.39 3.55
C VAL A 171 -1.38 -13.91 3.03
N ASN A 172 -1.84 -14.45 1.89
CA ASN A 172 -3.12 -14.03 1.33
C ASN A 172 -4.25 -14.38 2.31
N GLY A 173 -4.85 -13.38 2.95
CA GLY A 173 -5.98 -13.58 3.86
C GLY A 173 -7.27 -14.04 3.14
N GLY A 174 -7.33 -13.86 1.81
CA GLY A 174 -8.55 -14.06 1.00
C GLY A 174 -8.58 -15.26 0.05
N GLY A 175 -7.60 -16.17 0.07
CA GLY A 175 -7.60 -17.39 -0.77
C GLY A 175 -6.46 -17.47 -1.79
N PRO A 176 -6.60 -18.19 -2.93
CA PRO A 176 -5.54 -18.30 -3.93
C PRO A 176 -5.24 -16.96 -4.61
N ILE A 177 -3.97 -16.67 -4.87
CA ILE A 177 -3.52 -15.44 -5.55
C ILE A 177 -3.91 -15.54 -7.04
N PRO A 178 -4.75 -14.63 -7.56
CA PRO A 178 -5.10 -14.63 -8.98
C PRO A 178 -3.89 -14.23 -9.83
N PRO A 179 -3.74 -14.76 -11.06
CA PRO A 179 -2.67 -14.35 -11.96
C PRO A 179 -2.78 -12.85 -12.25
N VAL A 180 -1.66 -12.15 -12.14
CA VAL A 180 -1.57 -10.72 -12.42
C VAL A 180 -1.91 -10.49 -13.90
N PRO A 181 -2.81 -9.54 -14.24
CA PRO A 181 -3.06 -9.16 -15.62
C PRO A 181 -1.74 -8.75 -16.30
N ARG A 182 -1.38 -9.44 -17.38
CA ARG A 182 -0.24 -9.01 -18.20
C ARG A 182 -0.60 -7.67 -18.80
N VAL A 183 0.23 -6.65 -18.55
CA VAL A 183 0.11 -5.36 -19.23
C VAL A 183 0.19 -5.65 -20.72
N ARG A 184 -0.92 -5.44 -21.45
CA ARG A 184 -0.90 -5.51 -22.91
C ARG A 184 -0.07 -4.30 -23.38
N GLY A 185 1.08 -4.60 -23.97
CA GLY A 185 1.90 -3.60 -24.67
C GLY A 185 1.16 -2.99 -25.85
#